data_AF-A0A0M9EMU7-F1
#
_entry.id   AF-A0A0M9EMU7-F1
#
_cell.length_a   1.000
_cell.length_b   1.000
_cell.length_c   1.000
_cell.angle_alpha   90.00
_cell.angle_beta   90.00
_cell.angle_gamma   90.00
#
_symmetry.space_group_name_H-M   'P 1'
#
loop_
_entity.id
_entity.type
_entity.pdbx_description
1 polymer ?
#
loop_
_entity_poly.entity_id
_entity_poly.type
_entity_poly.pdbx_seq_one_letter_code
_entity_poly.pdbx_strand_id
1 'polypeptide(L)'
;MPPRKRSAPEASEDAAPKRRSLRQAASKTQPEPDAAPATKTNPPKKPAKAAVKKQENEPKPLPKQQETDAEEATKSKKPAKKQESNTQSGSRATSEDPDIDSIPTTNPDAPRHDGQWYWLMKAEPESRIENGVDVKFSIDDLRAKTEPEGWDGIRAYAARNNMRKMNAGDLAFFYASNCKEPGIVGIMEIVKEFSQDRSARKPGAPYYDPKSTKEKPIWDLVHVEFRKKFAVPIGLKELKELGKAGGPLETMQLLKQSRLSVSQVGADEFTFLCELADKKAKDAGLEHEEATTQ
;
A
#
# COMPACT_ATOMS: atom_id res chain seq x y z
N MET A 1 -18.07 26.64 -71.50
CA MET A 1 -19.47 26.16 -71.66
C MET A 1 -20.18 26.24 -70.31
N PRO A 2 -21.53 26.25 -70.24
CA PRO A 2 -22.28 27.12 -69.33
C PRO A 2 -22.48 26.62 -67.88
N PRO A 3 -22.91 27.50 -66.94
CA PRO A 3 -23.00 27.22 -65.51
C PRO A 3 -24.43 26.90 -64.99
N ARG A 4 -24.53 26.33 -63.77
CA ARG A 4 -25.65 26.42 -62.81
C ARG A 4 -25.13 25.97 -61.42
N LYS A 5 -25.06 26.80 -60.37
CA LYS A 5 -26.09 27.46 -59.52
C LYS A 5 -26.87 26.52 -58.58
N ARG A 6 -26.53 26.61 -57.27
CA ARG A 6 -27.37 26.60 -56.04
C ARG A 6 -28.25 25.33 -55.79
N SER A 7 -28.65 24.95 -54.57
CA SER A 7 -28.78 25.68 -53.29
C SER A 7 -28.57 24.74 -52.08
N ALA A 8 -28.32 25.32 -50.89
CA ALA A 8 -28.46 24.66 -49.57
C ALA A 8 -29.96 24.71 -49.10
N PRO A 9 -30.41 24.35 -47.86
CA PRO A 9 -29.76 24.59 -46.55
C PRO A 9 -29.94 23.52 -45.43
N GLU A 10 -29.32 23.77 -44.26
CA GLU A 10 -29.80 23.66 -42.84
C GLU A 10 -30.65 22.45 -42.33
N ALA A 11 -30.59 22.02 -41.06
CA ALA A 11 -29.80 22.40 -39.86
C ALA A 11 -29.95 21.34 -38.73
N SER A 12 -29.22 21.52 -37.61
CA SER A 12 -29.46 20.98 -36.23
C SER A 12 -29.51 19.45 -36.02
N GLU A 13 -29.25 18.88 -34.84
CA GLU A 13 -28.35 19.09 -33.70
C GLU A 13 -28.73 18.00 -32.67
N ASP A 14 -27.72 17.44 -32.00
CA ASP A 14 -27.77 16.86 -30.64
C ASP A 14 -28.47 15.50 -30.32
N ALA A 15 -28.07 14.98 -29.15
CA ALA A 15 -28.62 13.94 -28.28
C ALA A 15 -28.25 12.45 -28.52
N ALA A 16 -27.40 11.95 -27.61
CA ALA A 16 -27.13 10.53 -27.41
C ALA A 16 -28.21 9.81 -26.57
N PRO A 17 -28.29 8.45 -26.60
CA PRO A 17 -29.09 7.69 -25.64
C PRO A 17 -28.24 6.97 -24.56
N LYS A 18 -28.74 7.01 -23.32
CA LYS A 18 -28.41 6.07 -22.22
C LYS A 18 -29.64 5.18 -21.96
N ARG A 19 -29.43 4.07 -21.20
CA ARG A 19 -30.46 3.18 -20.58
C ARG A 19 -31.14 2.18 -21.56
N ARG A 20 -31.57 0.96 -21.15
CA ARG A 20 -31.53 0.25 -19.84
C ARG A 20 -31.93 -1.26 -19.99
N SER A 21 -31.35 -2.10 -19.11
CA SER A 21 -31.69 -3.48 -18.70
C SER A 21 -32.82 -4.31 -19.35
N LEU A 22 -32.57 -5.62 -19.48
CA LEU A 22 -33.52 -6.65 -19.03
C LEU A 22 -32.84 -7.99 -18.68
N ARG A 23 -33.35 -8.66 -17.63
CA ARG A 23 -33.05 -10.07 -17.27
C ARG A 23 -34.09 -10.97 -17.92
N GLN A 24 -33.74 -12.22 -18.21
CA GLN A 24 -34.69 -13.33 -18.09
C GLN A 24 -33.97 -14.63 -17.72
N ALA A 25 -34.68 -15.50 -17.02
CA ALA A 25 -34.22 -16.82 -16.58
C ALA A 25 -35.31 -17.85 -16.94
N ALA A 26 -34.92 -19.09 -17.20
CA ALA A 26 -35.82 -20.21 -17.46
C ALA A 26 -35.30 -21.48 -16.75
N SER A 27 -36.19 -22.41 -16.40
CA SER A 27 -35.89 -23.53 -15.50
C SER A 27 -36.70 -24.79 -15.80
N LYS A 28 -36.08 -25.97 -15.56
CA LYS A 28 -36.68 -27.34 -15.56
C LYS A 28 -36.98 -27.90 -16.98
N THR A 29 -36.97 -29.21 -17.25
CA THR A 29 -37.30 -30.39 -16.39
C THR A 29 -36.53 -31.67 -16.80
N GLN A 30 -36.49 -32.69 -15.93
CA GLN A 30 -35.93 -34.06 -16.15
C GLN A 30 -36.99 -35.08 -16.63
N PRO A 31 -36.59 -36.33 -16.94
CA PRO A 31 -37.28 -37.50 -16.34
C PRO A 31 -36.36 -38.67 -15.86
N GLU A 32 -36.93 -39.50 -14.98
CA GLU A 32 -36.47 -40.75 -14.33
C GLU A 32 -37.73 -41.66 -14.20
N PRO A 33 -37.65 -43.02 -14.21
CA PRO A 33 -37.47 -43.83 -12.97
C PRO A 33 -36.66 -45.17 -13.19
N ASP A 34 -36.30 -46.01 -12.20
CA ASP A 34 -37.21 -46.71 -11.25
C ASP A 34 -36.56 -47.44 -10.02
N ALA A 35 -37.38 -47.59 -8.97
CA ALA A 35 -37.41 -48.52 -7.81
C ALA A 35 -36.26 -48.64 -6.76
N ALA A 36 -36.68 -48.80 -5.48
CA ALA A 36 -35.89 -48.91 -4.24
C ALA A 36 -36.12 -50.31 -3.56
N PRO A 37 -36.07 -50.59 -2.21
CA PRO A 37 -35.99 -49.77 -0.96
C PRO A 37 -34.82 -50.18 -0.02
N ALA A 38 -34.79 -49.88 1.29
CA ALA A 38 -34.77 -48.62 2.07
C ALA A 38 -34.67 -48.96 3.60
N THR A 39 -34.23 -48.06 4.51
CA THR A 39 -34.67 -48.00 5.95
C THR A 39 -34.16 -46.74 6.70
N LYS A 40 -34.61 -46.51 7.95
CA LYS A 40 -34.74 -45.19 8.64
C LYS A 40 -33.90 -45.08 9.94
N THR A 41 -33.57 -43.87 10.42
CA THR A 41 -33.99 -43.28 11.74
C THR A 41 -33.17 -42.06 12.22
N ASN A 42 -33.83 -41.16 12.97
CA ASN A 42 -33.36 -40.08 13.87
C ASN A 42 -34.64 -39.43 14.52
N PRO A 43 -34.62 -38.56 15.57
CA PRO A 43 -33.58 -38.06 16.49
C PRO A 43 -34.00 -38.19 17.99
N PRO A 44 -33.45 -37.42 18.98
CA PRO A 44 -34.21 -36.24 19.50
C PRO A 44 -33.35 -35.02 20.01
N LYS A 45 -33.93 -34.15 20.87
CA LYS A 45 -33.67 -32.68 20.98
C LYS A 45 -32.86 -32.16 22.20
N LYS A 46 -32.33 -30.93 22.01
CA LYS A 46 -31.95 -29.83 22.97
C LYS A 46 -32.91 -29.63 24.18
N PRO A 47 -32.50 -28.98 25.31
CA PRO A 47 -32.38 -27.50 25.37
C PRO A 47 -31.47 -26.84 26.46
N ALA A 48 -31.14 -25.55 26.26
CA ALA A 48 -30.99 -24.52 27.30
C ALA A 48 -31.02 -23.09 26.69
N LYS A 49 -31.43 -22.08 27.47
CA LYS A 49 -31.55 -20.65 27.08
C LYS A 49 -30.65 -19.78 27.99
N ALA A 50 -30.18 -18.65 27.48
CA ALA A 50 -30.36 -17.33 28.14
C ALA A 50 -29.77 -16.20 27.26
N ALA A 51 -30.59 -15.21 26.93
CA ALA A 51 -30.15 -13.91 26.44
C ALA A 51 -30.96 -12.84 27.18
N VAL A 52 -30.30 -11.81 27.70
CA VAL A 52 -30.96 -10.72 28.43
C VAL A 52 -30.61 -9.40 27.75
N LYS A 53 -31.59 -8.84 27.05
CA LYS A 53 -31.70 -7.38 26.83
C LYS A 53 -32.54 -6.81 27.97
N LYS A 54 -32.20 -5.61 28.43
CA LYS A 54 -33.12 -4.76 29.20
C LYS A 54 -33.22 -3.38 28.54
N GLN A 55 -34.42 -2.83 28.61
CA GLN A 55 -34.76 -1.42 28.39
C GLN A 55 -34.19 -0.57 29.55
N GLU A 56 -34.31 0.76 29.64
CA GLU A 56 -35.18 1.74 28.98
C GLU A 56 -34.51 3.13 29.06
N ASN A 57 -35.02 4.14 28.33
CA ASN A 57 -34.42 5.47 28.26
C ASN A 57 -35.33 6.57 28.86
N GLU A 58 -34.68 7.59 29.45
CA GLU A 58 -35.23 8.94 29.77
C GLU A 58 -36.26 9.03 30.94
N PRO A 59 -36.41 10.20 31.63
CA PRO A 59 -36.44 11.57 31.07
C PRO A 59 -35.43 12.62 31.62
N LYS A 60 -35.30 13.72 30.84
CA LYS A 60 -34.61 14.99 31.17
C LYS A 60 -35.35 15.83 32.23
N PRO A 61 -34.71 16.88 32.75
CA PRO A 61 -35.37 18.18 32.85
C PRO A 61 -34.61 19.36 32.20
N LEU A 62 -35.38 20.09 31.37
CA LEU A 62 -35.44 21.56 31.22
C LEU A 62 -34.24 22.40 30.69
N PRO A 63 -34.46 23.28 29.69
CA PRO A 63 -33.50 24.27 29.22
C PRO A 63 -33.68 25.66 29.87
N LYS A 64 -32.64 26.50 29.80
CA LYS A 64 -32.76 27.97 29.79
C LYS A 64 -31.76 28.57 28.82
N GLN A 65 -32.27 29.17 27.75
CA GLN A 65 -31.59 30.20 26.96
C GLN A 65 -32.51 31.42 26.94
N GLN A 66 -31.92 32.60 27.07
CA GLN A 66 -32.56 33.88 26.78
C GLN A 66 -31.66 34.60 25.77
N GLU A 67 -32.15 34.71 24.54
CA GLU A 67 -32.03 35.96 23.77
C GLU A 67 -33.28 36.78 24.21
N THR A 68 -33.33 38.12 24.15
CA THR A 68 -32.83 39.09 23.17
C THR A 68 -32.29 40.35 23.92
N ASP A 69 -31.90 41.50 23.36
CA ASP A 69 -32.00 42.13 22.03
C ASP A 69 -30.74 42.98 21.73
N ALA A 70 -30.59 43.41 20.47
CA ALA A 70 -29.53 44.33 20.03
C ALA A 70 -30.07 45.76 19.85
N GLU A 71 -29.25 46.79 20.08
CA GLU A 71 -29.35 48.07 19.35
C GLU A 71 -28.01 48.85 19.33
N GLU A 72 -28.00 50.03 18.70
CA GLU A 72 -26.98 50.37 17.70
C GLU A 72 -25.93 51.44 18.09
N ALA A 73 -24.80 51.39 17.38
CA ALA A 73 -23.95 52.51 16.93
C ALA A 73 -23.41 53.57 17.92
N THR A 74 -22.08 53.78 17.88
CA THR A 74 -21.52 54.99 17.21
C THR A 74 -20.00 54.91 16.95
N LYS A 75 -19.55 55.68 15.95
CA LYS A 75 -18.17 55.69 15.41
C LYS A 75 -17.18 56.46 16.30
N SER A 76 -15.89 56.08 16.26
CA SER A 76 -14.77 57.05 16.23
C SER A 76 -13.48 56.48 15.63
N LYS A 77 -12.52 57.36 15.32
CA LYS A 77 -11.50 57.18 14.26
C LYS A 77 -10.16 56.58 14.72
N LYS A 78 -9.50 55.97 13.73
CA LYS A 78 -8.06 55.59 13.61
C LYS A 78 -7.09 56.69 14.14
N PRO A 79 -5.84 56.35 14.49
CA PRO A 79 -4.82 56.25 13.44
C PRO A 79 -3.93 54.98 13.49
N ALA A 80 -3.29 54.68 12.37
CA ALA A 80 -2.37 53.54 12.22
C ALA A 80 -0.96 53.90 12.71
N LYS A 81 -0.22 52.90 13.22
CA LYS A 81 1.23 53.00 13.48
C LYS A 81 1.94 51.87 12.75
N LYS A 82 3.03 52.19 12.04
CA LYS A 82 3.92 51.22 11.40
C LYS A 82 4.75 50.50 12.47
N GLN A 83 4.91 49.19 12.33
CA GLN A 83 6.07 48.40 12.75
C GLN A 83 6.23 47.34 11.64
N GLU A 84 7.18 47.52 10.72
CA GLU A 84 8.60 47.16 10.87
C GLU A 84 8.79 45.63 10.89
N SER A 85 9.34 45.16 9.77
CA SER A 85 9.75 43.78 9.54
C SER A 85 10.90 43.41 10.46
N ASN A 86 10.61 42.69 11.54
CA ASN A 86 11.64 41.98 12.27
C ASN A 86 11.86 40.62 11.61
N THR A 87 12.84 40.54 10.71
CA THR A 87 13.28 39.30 10.06
C THR A 87 14.01 38.43 11.08
N GLN A 88 13.24 37.83 11.99
CA GLN A 88 13.78 36.90 12.97
C GLN A 88 14.17 35.62 12.22
N SER A 89 15.49 35.45 12.04
CA SER A 89 16.10 34.26 11.45
C SER A 89 15.65 33.02 12.21
N GLY A 90 14.61 32.37 11.70
CA GLY A 90 14.04 31.17 12.30
C GLY A 90 15.10 30.09 12.33
N SER A 91 15.39 29.58 13.53
CA SER A 91 16.28 28.44 13.74
C SER A 91 15.96 27.33 12.74
N ARG A 92 16.94 26.97 11.91
CA ARG A 92 16.90 25.81 11.02
C ARG A 92 16.39 24.63 11.83
N ALA A 93 15.17 24.15 11.52
CA ALA A 93 14.55 23.08 12.27
C ALA A 93 15.51 21.89 12.30
N THR A 94 15.94 21.49 13.49
CA THR A 94 16.69 20.26 13.69
C THR A 94 15.83 19.12 13.19
N SER A 95 16.30 18.38 12.19
CA SER A 95 15.60 17.20 11.69
C SER A 95 15.33 16.25 12.86
N GLU A 96 14.07 15.91 13.08
CA GLU A 96 13.71 14.87 14.06
C GLU A 96 14.10 13.47 13.59
N ASP A 97 14.61 13.34 12.38
CA ASP A 97 15.11 12.09 11.80
C ASP A 97 16.42 11.71 12.52
N PRO A 98 16.54 10.47 13.06
CA PRO A 98 17.72 10.04 13.78
C PRO A 98 18.91 9.90 12.82
N ASP A 99 20.11 10.13 13.33
CA ASP A 99 21.34 9.69 12.67
C ASP A 99 21.24 8.18 12.40
N ILE A 100 21.52 7.74 11.17
CA ILE A 100 21.44 6.34 10.77
C ILE A 100 22.31 5.47 11.70
N ASP A 101 23.47 5.97 12.11
CA ASP A 101 24.42 5.26 12.98
C ASP A 101 23.94 5.15 14.43
N SER A 102 23.02 6.01 14.85
CA SER A 102 22.36 5.91 16.15
C SER A 102 21.30 4.80 16.23
N ILE A 103 20.89 4.25 15.08
CA ILE A 103 19.92 3.15 15.00
C ILE A 103 20.67 1.82 15.15
N PRO A 104 20.38 1.01 16.19
CA PRO A 104 21.00 -0.30 16.35
C PRO A 104 20.56 -1.26 15.23
N THR A 105 21.48 -2.10 14.78
CA THR A 105 21.21 -3.17 13.80
C THR A 105 20.11 -4.12 14.25
N THR A 106 20.09 -4.47 15.55
CA THR A 106 19.12 -5.40 16.13
C THR A 106 18.10 -4.69 17.03
N ASN A 107 16.86 -5.16 17.00
CA ASN A 107 15.78 -4.71 17.86
C ASN A 107 15.35 -5.84 18.82
N PRO A 108 15.37 -5.63 20.15
CA PRO A 108 14.99 -6.66 21.12
C PRO A 108 13.52 -7.11 21.03
N ASP A 109 12.63 -6.28 20.46
CA ASP A 109 11.21 -6.59 20.28
C ASP A 109 10.93 -7.37 18.98
N ALA A 110 11.90 -7.49 18.06
CA ALA A 110 11.74 -8.27 16.85
C ALA A 110 11.90 -9.77 17.15
N PRO A 111 10.92 -10.63 16.80
CA PRO A 111 11.00 -12.06 17.02
C PRO A 111 12.17 -12.64 16.23
N ARG A 112 12.90 -13.56 16.85
CA ARG A 112 14.00 -14.29 16.20
C ARG A 112 13.46 -15.43 15.36
N HIS A 113 14.16 -15.72 14.27
CA HIS A 113 13.98 -16.94 13.49
C HIS A 113 15.34 -17.56 13.15
N ASP A 114 15.34 -18.89 12.98
CA ASP A 114 16.54 -19.61 12.56
C ASP A 114 16.72 -19.53 11.05
N GLY A 115 17.95 -19.29 10.61
CA GLY A 115 18.31 -19.15 9.19
C GLY A 115 17.73 -17.89 8.54
N GLN A 116 17.97 -17.76 7.23
CA GLN A 116 17.57 -16.58 6.48
C GLN A 116 16.09 -16.62 6.09
N TRP A 117 15.37 -15.52 6.29
CA TRP A 117 14.04 -15.33 5.75
C TRP A 117 14.07 -14.43 4.51
N TYR A 118 13.08 -14.67 3.65
CA TYR A 118 12.96 -14.03 2.35
C TYR A 118 11.68 -13.22 2.25
N TRP A 119 11.80 -12.05 1.62
CA TRP A 119 10.74 -11.06 1.57
C TRP A 119 10.57 -10.50 0.16
N LEU A 120 9.48 -9.76 -0.04
CA LEU A 120 9.27 -8.94 -1.22
C LEU A 120 8.64 -7.62 -0.80
N MET A 121 9.25 -6.52 -1.26
CA MET A 121 8.93 -5.16 -0.85
C MET A 121 8.72 -4.30 -2.09
N LYS A 122 7.58 -3.60 -2.14
CA LYS A 122 7.14 -2.83 -3.30
C LYS A 122 7.53 -1.35 -3.18
N ALA A 123 8.08 -0.80 -4.24
CA ALA A 123 8.28 0.63 -4.45
C ALA A 123 7.77 1.05 -5.85
N GLU A 124 7.76 2.34 -6.16
CA GLU A 124 7.23 2.89 -7.41
C GLU A 124 8.36 3.60 -8.18
N PRO A 125 8.86 3.07 -9.30
CA PRO A 125 10.01 3.65 -10.01
C PRO A 125 9.62 4.81 -10.96
N GLU A 126 8.32 5.03 -11.19
CA GLU A 126 7.78 6.12 -11.99
C GLU A 126 7.25 7.24 -11.06
N SER A 127 7.22 8.49 -11.55
CA SER A 127 6.79 9.65 -10.77
C SER A 127 5.32 9.55 -10.37
N ARG A 128 5.03 9.73 -9.08
CA ARG A 128 3.67 9.81 -8.55
C ARG A 128 3.64 10.78 -7.38
N ILE A 129 2.70 11.74 -7.43
CA ILE A 129 2.53 12.72 -6.35
C ILE A 129 1.58 12.17 -5.27
N GLU A 130 2.05 12.15 -4.03
CA GLU A 130 1.26 11.90 -2.81
C GLU A 130 1.37 13.14 -1.91
N ASN A 131 0.24 13.75 -1.54
CA ASN A 131 0.18 14.96 -0.72
C ASN A 131 1.13 16.11 -1.14
N GLY A 132 1.42 16.22 -2.45
CA GLY A 132 2.29 17.26 -3.01
C GLY A 132 3.78 16.88 -3.11
N VAL A 133 4.16 15.67 -2.70
CA VAL A 133 5.53 15.14 -2.76
C VAL A 133 5.59 14.00 -3.77
N ASP A 134 6.63 13.94 -4.60
CA ASP A 134 6.88 12.78 -5.47
C ASP A 134 7.43 11.62 -4.64
N VAL A 135 6.80 10.44 -4.74
CA VAL A 135 7.18 9.22 -4.00
C VAL A 135 7.94 8.21 -4.86
N LYS A 136 8.44 8.65 -6.02
CA LYS A 136 9.33 7.84 -6.88
C LYS A 136 10.52 7.28 -6.11
N PHE A 137 10.67 5.96 -6.12
CA PHE A 137 11.86 5.25 -5.65
C PHE A 137 12.10 3.97 -6.46
N SER A 138 13.24 3.88 -7.13
CA SER A 138 13.66 2.74 -7.94
C SER A 138 14.87 2.01 -7.33
N ILE A 139 15.18 0.81 -7.84
CA ILE A 139 16.36 0.06 -7.39
C ILE A 139 17.69 0.77 -7.71
N ASP A 140 17.72 1.61 -8.76
CA ASP A 140 18.88 2.46 -9.04
C ASP A 140 19.00 3.62 -8.05
N ASP A 141 17.87 4.16 -7.56
CA ASP A 141 17.86 5.16 -6.49
C ASP A 141 18.37 4.54 -5.17
N LEU A 142 18.03 3.28 -4.88
CA LEU A 142 18.58 2.51 -3.75
C LEU A 142 20.08 2.19 -3.93
N ARG A 143 20.51 1.77 -5.11
CA ARG A 143 21.91 1.47 -5.44
C ARG A 143 22.83 2.68 -5.34
N ALA A 144 22.28 3.89 -5.50
CA ALA A 144 23.00 5.14 -5.34
C ALA A 144 23.17 5.60 -3.87
N LYS A 145 22.56 4.91 -2.90
CA LYS A 145 22.71 5.22 -1.47
C LYS A 145 24.07 4.78 -0.96
N THR A 146 24.69 5.62 -0.12
CA THR A 146 25.95 5.34 0.58
C THR A 146 25.75 4.84 2.01
N GLU A 147 24.52 4.87 2.49
CA GLU A 147 24.08 4.50 3.85
C GLU A 147 22.77 3.68 3.72
N PRO A 148 22.43 2.84 4.72
CA PRO A 148 21.19 2.07 4.73
C PRO A 148 19.92 2.92 4.52
N GLU A 149 19.06 2.56 3.58
CA GLU A 149 17.82 3.30 3.32
C GLU A 149 16.68 2.84 4.23
N GLY A 150 16.04 3.76 4.94
CA GLY A 150 14.82 3.47 5.70
C GLY A 150 13.62 3.24 4.79
N TRP A 151 13.02 2.05 4.85
CA TRP A 151 11.87 1.68 4.01
C TRP A 151 10.55 2.22 4.56
N ASP A 152 10.38 3.54 4.42
CA ASP A 152 9.30 4.32 5.03
C ASP A 152 7.93 4.18 4.33
N GLY A 153 6.96 5.02 4.71
CA GLY A 153 5.71 5.16 3.97
C GLY A 153 4.71 4.01 4.08
N ILE A 154 5.05 2.92 4.77
CA ILE A 154 4.14 1.79 5.00
C ILE A 154 2.97 2.19 5.88
N ARG A 155 1.76 2.26 5.31
CA ARG A 155 0.48 2.55 6.01
C ARG A 155 -0.51 1.39 6.05
N ALA A 156 -0.03 0.16 5.85
CA ALA A 156 -0.81 -1.07 5.98
C ALA A 156 -0.33 -1.89 7.19
N TYR A 157 -1.22 -2.14 8.17
CA TYR A 157 -0.87 -2.87 9.40
C TYR A 157 -0.26 -4.26 9.14
N ALA A 158 -0.72 -4.97 8.11
CA ALA A 158 -0.16 -6.27 7.74
C ALA A 158 1.29 -6.16 7.24
N ALA A 159 1.60 -5.15 6.41
CA ALA A 159 2.94 -4.89 5.91
C ALA A 159 3.89 -4.47 7.05
N ARG A 160 3.45 -3.56 7.92
CA ARG A 160 4.19 -3.17 9.14
C ARG A 160 4.47 -4.39 10.04
N ASN A 161 3.48 -5.25 10.25
CA ASN A 161 3.64 -6.48 11.05
C ASN A 161 4.54 -7.54 10.38
N ASN A 162 4.78 -7.44 9.08
CA ASN A 162 5.80 -8.25 8.40
C ASN A 162 7.20 -7.64 8.60
N MET A 163 7.35 -6.32 8.43
CA MET A 163 8.63 -5.65 8.72
C MET A 163 9.11 -5.85 10.16
N ARG A 164 8.18 -5.86 11.13
CA ARG A 164 8.49 -6.16 12.53
C ARG A 164 9.05 -7.57 12.79
N LYS A 165 9.00 -8.48 11.82
CA LYS A 165 9.54 -9.86 11.92
C LYS A 165 10.86 -10.05 11.17
N MET A 166 11.27 -9.09 10.36
CA MET A 166 12.54 -9.17 9.64
C MET A 166 13.70 -9.16 10.65
N ASN A 167 14.73 -9.96 10.40
CA ASN A 167 15.98 -9.93 11.15
C ASN A 167 17.09 -9.36 10.26
N ALA A 168 18.15 -8.82 10.86
CA ALA A 168 19.30 -8.35 10.09
C ALA A 168 19.95 -9.50 9.29
N GLY A 169 20.31 -9.24 8.03
CA GLY A 169 20.76 -10.21 7.03
C GLY A 169 19.64 -10.74 6.11
N ASP A 170 18.36 -10.54 6.45
CA ASP A 170 17.26 -11.04 5.61
C ASP A 170 17.28 -10.45 4.20
N LEU A 171 16.94 -11.28 3.19
CA LEU A 171 16.92 -10.82 1.81
C LEU A 171 15.50 -10.49 1.36
N ALA A 172 15.38 -9.41 0.60
CA ALA A 172 14.13 -8.95 0.03
C ALA A 172 14.25 -8.75 -1.48
N PHE A 173 13.27 -9.23 -2.24
CA PHE A 173 13.09 -8.80 -3.62
C PHE A 173 12.58 -7.36 -3.67
N PHE A 174 13.30 -6.49 -4.38
CA PHE A 174 12.83 -5.19 -4.78
C PHE A 174 11.81 -5.38 -5.91
N TYR A 175 10.55 -5.03 -5.67
CA TYR A 175 9.48 -5.14 -6.64
C TYR A 175 9.06 -3.75 -7.16
N ALA A 176 9.28 -3.52 -8.45
CA ALA A 176 8.78 -2.35 -9.16
C ALA A 176 7.25 -2.47 -9.31
N SER A 177 6.51 -1.55 -8.69
CA SER A 177 5.05 -1.50 -8.69
C SER A 177 4.52 -0.20 -9.28
N ASN A 178 3.24 -0.19 -9.66
CA ASN A 178 2.53 0.96 -10.22
C ASN A 178 3.21 1.66 -11.41
N CYS A 179 4.01 0.91 -12.17
CA CYS A 179 4.72 1.35 -13.36
C CYS A 179 4.23 0.59 -14.62
N LYS A 180 4.74 0.98 -15.80
CA LYS A 180 4.44 0.33 -17.08
C LYS A 180 4.79 -1.17 -17.11
N GLU A 181 5.90 -1.54 -16.47
CA GLU A 181 6.47 -2.89 -16.49
C GLU A 181 6.72 -3.41 -15.06
N PRO A 182 5.65 -3.75 -14.31
CA PRO A 182 5.75 -4.14 -12.91
C PRO A 182 6.33 -5.55 -12.78
N GLY A 183 7.22 -5.76 -11.81
CA GLY A 183 7.94 -7.02 -11.63
C GLY A 183 9.05 -6.95 -10.57
N ILE A 184 9.74 -8.07 -10.37
CA ILE A 184 10.95 -8.11 -9.53
C ILE A 184 12.13 -7.59 -10.35
N VAL A 185 12.83 -6.59 -9.82
CA VAL A 185 13.96 -5.92 -10.49
C VAL A 185 15.31 -6.18 -9.81
N GLY A 186 15.33 -6.86 -8.66
CA GLY A 186 16.56 -7.22 -7.97
C GLY A 186 16.36 -7.62 -6.51
N ILE A 187 17.46 -7.66 -5.77
CA ILE A 187 17.59 -8.10 -4.37
C ILE A 187 18.25 -7.00 -3.55
N MET A 188 17.75 -6.82 -2.34
CA MET A 188 18.29 -5.98 -1.28
C MET A 188 18.33 -6.77 0.03
N GLU A 189 19.10 -6.31 1.01
CA GLU A 189 19.23 -6.93 2.33
C GLU A 189 18.68 -6.03 3.42
N ILE A 190 18.03 -6.61 4.44
CA ILE A 190 17.65 -5.92 5.67
C ILE A 190 18.90 -5.79 6.55
N VAL A 191 19.48 -4.60 6.67
CA VAL A 191 20.73 -4.37 7.41
C VAL A 191 20.51 -3.73 8.78
N LYS A 192 19.33 -3.13 9.01
CA LYS A 192 18.86 -2.80 10.37
C LYS A 192 17.39 -3.17 10.51
N GLU A 193 17.07 -3.78 11.64
CA GLU A 193 15.73 -4.23 11.99
C GLU A 193 14.77 -3.06 12.24
N PHE A 194 13.53 -3.37 12.59
CA PHE A 194 12.49 -2.34 12.58
C PHE A 194 12.75 -1.23 13.62
N SER A 195 12.44 0.00 13.24
CA SER A 195 12.45 1.18 14.10
C SER A 195 11.29 2.10 13.74
N GLN A 196 11.00 3.12 14.55
CA GLN A 196 9.85 4.00 14.32
C GLN A 196 9.96 4.80 13.01
N ASP A 197 8.92 4.74 12.17
CA ASP A 197 8.76 5.67 11.06
C ASP A 197 8.38 7.05 11.62
N ARG A 198 9.34 7.98 11.60
CA ARG A 198 9.14 9.37 12.03
C ARG A 198 8.48 10.22 10.95
N SER A 199 8.60 9.87 9.65
CA SER A 199 7.95 10.59 8.54
C SER A 199 6.43 10.56 8.68
N ALA A 200 5.88 9.47 9.22
CA ALA A 200 4.47 9.35 9.60
C ALA A 200 3.95 10.46 10.53
N ARG A 201 4.81 11.15 11.28
CA ARG A 201 4.44 12.15 12.30
C ARG A 201 4.71 13.59 11.85
N LYS A 202 5.23 13.78 10.64
CA LYS A 202 5.66 15.06 10.06
C LYS A 202 4.57 15.62 9.13
N PRO A 203 3.86 16.71 9.48
CA PRO A 203 2.88 17.33 8.59
C PRO A 203 3.51 17.71 7.25
N GLY A 204 2.82 17.40 6.15
CA GLY A 204 3.33 17.62 4.79
C GLY A 204 4.26 16.53 4.25
N ALA A 205 4.61 15.51 5.04
CA ALA A 205 5.18 14.28 4.48
C ALA A 205 4.13 13.55 3.61
N PRO A 206 4.54 12.82 2.55
CA PRO A 206 3.61 12.13 1.64
C PRO A 206 2.67 11.20 2.40
N TYR A 207 3.17 10.51 3.42
CA TYR A 207 2.44 9.52 4.19
C TYR A 207 2.21 9.95 5.65
N TYR A 208 1.91 11.23 5.90
CA TYR A 208 1.57 11.73 7.25
C TYR A 208 0.30 11.04 7.81
N ASP A 209 0.37 10.57 9.06
CA ASP A 209 -0.76 10.03 9.83
C ASP A 209 -0.89 10.80 11.17
N PRO A 210 -1.89 11.69 11.32
CA PRO A 210 -2.09 12.48 12.55
C PRO A 210 -2.43 11.65 13.79
N LYS A 211 -2.63 10.33 13.67
CA LYS A 211 -2.84 9.43 14.81
C LYS A 211 -1.54 8.82 15.35
N SER A 212 -0.45 8.89 14.59
CA SER A 212 0.88 8.46 15.03
C SER A 212 1.55 9.60 15.78
N THR A 213 1.80 9.44 17.08
CA THR A 213 2.46 10.46 17.92
C THR A 213 3.79 9.94 18.46
N LYS A 214 4.58 10.80 19.12
CA LYS A 214 5.88 10.39 19.70
C LYS A 214 5.69 9.43 20.88
N GLU A 215 4.60 9.58 21.62
CA GLU A 215 4.17 8.76 22.75
C GLU A 215 3.45 7.49 22.28
N LYS A 216 2.88 7.53 21.08
CA LYS A 216 2.14 6.41 20.47
C LYS A 216 2.48 6.27 18.97
N PRO A 217 3.70 5.81 18.64
CA PRO A 217 4.07 5.52 17.25
C PRO A 217 3.23 4.36 16.72
N ILE A 218 2.61 4.56 15.56
CA ILE A 218 1.80 3.52 14.89
C ILE A 218 2.63 2.78 13.83
N TRP A 219 3.56 3.49 13.19
CA TRP A 219 4.27 3.02 12.00
C TRP A 219 5.76 2.82 12.29
N ASP A 220 6.32 1.81 11.64
CA ASP A 220 7.71 1.39 11.74
C ASP A 220 8.23 1.14 10.33
N LEU A 221 9.54 1.15 10.17
CA LEU A 221 10.29 0.82 8.96
C LEU A 221 11.50 -0.05 9.32
N VAL A 222 12.05 -0.78 8.35
CA VAL A 222 13.37 -1.42 8.41
C VAL A 222 14.36 -0.64 7.56
N HIS A 223 15.66 -0.88 7.71
CA HIS A 223 16.67 -0.28 6.84
C HIS A 223 17.29 -1.32 5.91
N VAL A 224 17.45 -0.94 4.64
CA VAL A 224 17.86 -1.85 3.58
C VAL A 224 19.05 -1.35 2.77
N GLU A 225 19.84 -2.28 2.25
CA GLU A 225 20.95 -2.01 1.33
C GLU A 225 20.78 -2.75 0.02
N PHE A 226 21.24 -2.14 -1.07
CA PHE A 226 21.35 -2.81 -2.36
C PHE A 226 22.27 -4.04 -2.30
N ARG A 227 21.89 -5.11 -3.01
CA ARG A 227 22.73 -6.31 -3.20
C ARG A 227 22.88 -6.72 -4.66
N LYS A 228 21.78 -6.80 -5.43
CA LYS A 228 21.80 -7.21 -6.84
C LYS A 228 20.68 -6.54 -7.63
N LYS A 229 20.93 -6.11 -8.86
CA LYS A 229 19.93 -5.71 -9.85
C LYS A 229 19.83 -6.78 -10.94
N PHE A 230 18.61 -7.14 -11.30
CA PHE A 230 18.37 -8.12 -12.35
C PHE A 230 18.55 -7.48 -13.74
N ALA A 231 19.43 -8.07 -14.55
CA ALA A 231 19.70 -7.63 -15.92
C ALA A 231 18.42 -7.66 -16.78
N VAL A 232 17.57 -8.66 -16.53
CA VAL A 232 16.24 -8.79 -17.11
C VAL A 232 15.23 -8.99 -15.96
N PRO A 233 14.32 -8.03 -15.71
CA PRO A 233 13.31 -8.15 -14.66
C PRO A 233 12.38 -9.37 -14.84
N ILE A 234 11.88 -9.90 -13.72
CA ILE A 234 10.85 -10.96 -13.73
C ILE A 234 9.48 -10.29 -13.63
N GLY A 235 8.80 -10.19 -14.78
CA GLY A 235 7.57 -9.40 -14.91
C GLY A 235 6.35 -10.03 -14.24
N LEU A 236 5.39 -9.21 -13.80
CA LEU A 236 4.16 -9.67 -13.13
C LEU A 236 3.33 -10.67 -13.95
N LYS A 237 3.41 -10.62 -15.28
CA LYS A 237 2.74 -11.61 -16.15
C LYS A 237 3.37 -13.00 -16.01
N GLU A 238 4.70 -13.06 -15.95
CA GLU A 238 5.50 -14.28 -15.77
C GLU A 238 5.28 -14.85 -14.36
N LEU A 239 5.35 -14.01 -13.32
CA LEU A 239 5.04 -14.40 -11.93
C LEU A 239 3.62 -14.99 -11.81
N LYS A 240 2.62 -14.41 -12.48
CA LYS A 240 1.24 -14.93 -12.48
C LYS A 240 1.09 -16.26 -13.22
N GLU A 241 1.91 -16.52 -14.25
CA GLU A 241 1.92 -17.79 -14.96
C GLU A 241 2.53 -18.89 -14.08
N LEU A 242 3.67 -18.60 -13.46
CA LEU A 242 4.40 -19.45 -12.53
C LEU A 242 3.63 -19.73 -11.22
N GLY A 243 2.67 -18.88 -10.86
CA GLY A 243 1.81 -19.03 -9.69
C GLY A 243 0.42 -19.61 -9.95
N LYS A 244 0.19 -20.22 -11.13
CA LYS A 244 -0.98 -21.09 -11.34
C LYS A 244 -0.87 -22.35 -10.49
N ALA A 245 -1.99 -23.07 -10.32
CA ALA A 245 -2.03 -24.32 -9.57
C ALA A 245 -1.05 -25.35 -10.13
N GLY A 246 -0.26 -26.00 -9.26
CA GLY A 246 0.85 -26.87 -9.61
C GLY A 246 2.14 -26.16 -10.04
N GLY A 247 2.18 -24.83 -10.06
CA GLY A 247 3.34 -24.02 -10.41
C GLY A 247 4.26 -23.70 -9.22
N PRO A 248 5.54 -23.37 -9.46
CA PRO A 248 6.54 -23.15 -8.41
C PRO A 248 6.23 -21.95 -7.49
N LEU A 249 5.33 -21.04 -7.90
CA LEU A 249 4.91 -19.88 -7.11
C LEU A 249 3.44 -19.98 -6.67
N GLU A 250 2.82 -21.16 -6.69
CA GLU A 250 1.41 -21.36 -6.28
C GLU A 250 1.15 -20.83 -4.86
N THR A 251 2.13 -20.91 -3.96
CA THR A 251 2.03 -20.44 -2.58
C THR A 251 2.25 -18.93 -2.40
N MET A 252 2.85 -18.25 -3.38
CA MET A 252 3.49 -16.95 -3.21
C MET A 252 2.52 -15.85 -2.75
N GLN A 253 2.83 -15.21 -1.61
CA GLN A 253 1.94 -14.24 -0.98
C GLN A 253 1.62 -13.04 -1.89
N LEU A 254 2.59 -12.57 -2.69
CA LEU A 254 2.43 -11.50 -3.68
C LEU A 254 1.19 -11.70 -4.57
N LEU A 255 0.99 -12.92 -5.05
CA LEU A 255 -0.05 -13.25 -6.04
C LEU A 255 -1.42 -13.40 -5.39
N LYS A 256 -1.47 -13.85 -4.13
CA LYS A 256 -2.69 -14.02 -3.34
C LYS A 256 -3.15 -12.71 -2.67
N GLN A 257 -2.23 -11.83 -2.33
CA GLN A 257 -2.48 -10.59 -1.58
C GLN A 257 -1.95 -9.36 -2.34
N SER A 258 -2.51 -9.10 -3.53
CA SER A 258 -2.02 -8.07 -4.45
C SER A 258 -1.83 -6.67 -3.86
N ARG A 259 -2.67 -6.28 -2.88
CA ARG A 259 -2.62 -4.99 -2.17
C ARG A 259 -1.58 -4.91 -1.04
N LEU A 260 -0.95 -6.02 -0.65
CA LEU A 260 0.07 -6.04 0.39
C LEU A 260 1.41 -5.56 -0.21
N SER A 261 2.04 -4.56 0.40
CA SER A 261 3.30 -3.96 -0.08
C SER A 261 4.57 -4.65 0.45
N VAL A 262 4.48 -5.32 1.59
CA VAL A 262 5.55 -6.12 2.19
C VAL A 262 5.01 -7.52 2.50
N SER A 263 5.52 -8.53 1.80
CA SER A 263 5.07 -9.93 1.89
C SER A 263 6.24 -10.88 2.08
N GLN A 264 6.03 -11.99 2.79
CA GLN A 264 7.02 -13.06 2.91
C GLN A 264 7.08 -13.89 1.62
N VAL A 265 8.26 -14.43 1.33
CA VAL A 265 8.56 -15.33 0.20
C VAL A 265 9.11 -16.64 0.78
N GLY A 266 8.72 -17.78 0.22
CA GLY A 266 9.27 -19.08 0.63
C GLY A 266 10.74 -19.24 0.21
N ALA A 267 11.53 -20.05 0.91
CA ALA A 267 12.92 -20.31 0.54
C ALA A 267 13.04 -20.93 -0.88
N ASP A 268 12.16 -21.88 -1.20
CA ASP A 268 12.10 -22.50 -2.54
C ASP A 268 11.65 -21.48 -3.60
N GLU A 269 10.67 -20.63 -3.28
CA GLU A 269 10.19 -19.56 -4.17
C GLU A 269 11.31 -18.54 -4.47
N PHE A 270 12.10 -18.17 -3.45
CA PHE A 270 13.21 -17.24 -3.58
C PHE A 270 14.36 -17.83 -4.40
N THR A 271 14.73 -19.07 -4.12
CA THR A 271 15.78 -19.81 -4.84
C THR A 271 15.41 -19.93 -6.32
N PHE A 272 14.21 -20.42 -6.61
CA PHE A 272 13.69 -20.55 -7.97
C PHE A 272 13.67 -19.21 -8.74
N LEU A 273 13.29 -18.11 -8.06
CA LEU A 273 13.28 -16.79 -8.68
C LEU A 273 14.69 -16.24 -8.94
N CYS A 274 15.69 -16.58 -8.12
CA CYS A 274 17.09 -16.25 -8.39
C CYS A 274 17.62 -17.04 -9.59
N GLU A 275 17.42 -18.36 -9.62
CA GLU A 275 17.81 -19.21 -10.76
C GLU A 275 17.16 -18.76 -12.08
N LEU A 276 15.89 -18.33 -12.01
CA LEU A 276 15.18 -17.76 -13.15
C LEU A 276 15.79 -16.42 -13.60
N ALA A 277 16.20 -15.55 -12.68
CA ALA A 277 16.88 -14.30 -13.01
C ALA A 277 18.23 -14.54 -13.69
N ASP A 278 19.06 -15.42 -13.11
CA ASP A 278 20.37 -15.79 -13.65
C ASP A 278 20.24 -16.41 -15.06
N LYS A 279 19.24 -17.29 -15.25
CA LYS A 279 18.93 -17.84 -16.58
C LYS A 279 18.52 -16.75 -17.57
N LYS A 280 17.65 -15.82 -17.20
CA LYS A 280 17.19 -14.74 -18.10
C LYS A 280 18.33 -13.80 -18.47
N ALA A 281 19.26 -13.52 -17.56
CA ALA A 281 20.46 -12.74 -17.84
C ALA A 281 21.35 -13.47 -18.87
N LYS A 282 21.63 -14.76 -18.65
CA LYS A 282 22.38 -15.62 -19.56
C LYS A 282 21.74 -15.73 -20.96
N ASP A 283 20.43 -15.97 -21.03
CA ASP A 283 19.69 -16.09 -22.29
C ASP A 283 19.67 -14.77 -23.08
N ALA A 284 19.82 -13.62 -22.39
CA ALA A 284 19.96 -12.30 -22.99
C ALA A 284 21.42 -11.90 -23.31
N GLY A 285 22.41 -12.66 -22.86
CA GLY A 285 23.83 -12.30 -22.97
C GLY A 285 24.22 -11.09 -22.11
N LEU A 286 23.56 -10.92 -20.95
CA LEU A 286 23.76 -9.82 -20.02
C LEU A 286 24.21 -10.34 -18.64
N GLU A 287 24.82 -9.46 -17.84
CA GLU A 287 25.23 -9.74 -16.46
C GLU A 287 24.43 -8.89 -15.47
N HIS A 288 24.31 -9.40 -14.24
CA HIS A 288 23.69 -8.70 -13.13
C HIS A 288 24.57 -7.55 -12.64
N GLU A 289 23.97 -6.41 -12.25
CA GLU A 289 24.71 -5.39 -11.49
C GLU A 289 24.71 -5.83 -10.02
N GLU A 290 25.87 -6.13 -9.44
CA GLU A 290 25.99 -6.52 -8.03
C GLU A 290 26.58 -5.38 -7.19
N ALA A 291 26.34 -5.40 -5.88
CA ALA A 291 26.97 -4.47 -4.96
C ALA A 291 28.50 -4.68 -5.01
N THR A 292 29.26 -3.59 -5.18
CA THR A 292 30.73 -3.67 -5.14
C THR A 292 31.16 -3.96 -3.71
N THR A 293 31.72 -5.14 -3.46
CA THR A 293 32.41 -5.46 -2.20
C THR A 293 33.57 -4.48 -2.03
N GLN A 294 33.46 -3.59 -1.04
CA GLN A 294 34.54 -2.72 -0.57
C GLN A 294 35.32 -3.40 0.56
#